data_AF-A0A833LGS0-F1
#
_entry.id   AF-A0A833LGS0-F1
#
_cell.length_a   1.000
_cell.length_b   1.000
_cell.length_c   1.000
_cell.angle_alpha   90.00
_cell.angle_beta   90.00
_cell.angle_gamma   90.00
#
_symmetry.space_group_name_H-M   'P 1'
#
loop_
_entity.id
_entity.type
_entity.pdbx_description
1 polymer ?
#
loop_
_entity_poly.entity_id
_entity_poly.type
_entity_poly.pdbx_seq_one_letter_code
_entity_poly.pdbx_strand_id
1 'polypeptide(L)'
;MARQDSNAALAATSFLYGANAPFIEEMHARYSRDPNAVDADWRAFFEGLKEAPGIAAEGRGPSWQRADWPPVMNGELVSALDGNWPAAEAAIGAKIRKGLATRGGEVTDGQVQRATRDSVRAIMMIRAYRMRGHFHANLDPLNLEPVRDEHELDPASYGFTEADYGRKIYIDHVLGLEFATIPEMLGILRRTYCSTLGVAFMHISDPAAKAWIQERIEGPDKCIAFTPE
;
A
#
# COMPACT_ATOMS: atom_id res chain seq x y z
N MET A 1 12.54 65.65 -7.30
CA MET A 1 13.26 64.53 -7.93
C MET A 1 13.53 63.37 -6.96
N ALA A 2 13.86 63.60 -5.68
CA ALA A 2 14.20 62.54 -4.71
C ALA A 2 13.18 61.38 -4.46
N ARG A 3 11.87 61.55 -4.74
CA ARG A 3 10.87 60.46 -4.61
C ARG A 3 10.96 59.42 -5.73
N GLN A 4 11.51 59.75 -6.89
CA GLN A 4 11.63 58.80 -8.01
C GLN A 4 12.83 57.87 -7.80
N ASP A 5 13.94 58.39 -7.29
CA ASP A 5 15.16 57.61 -7.06
C ASP A 5 14.98 56.57 -5.96
N SER A 6 14.26 56.91 -4.90
CA SER A 6 13.90 55.99 -3.80
C SER A 6 12.95 54.87 -4.26
N ASN A 7 11.98 55.18 -5.11
CA ASN A 7 11.09 54.18 -5.69
C ASN A 7 11.81 53.24 -6.66
N ALA A 8 12.76 53.75 -7.45
CA ALA A 8 13.58 52.94 -8.35
C ALA A 8 14.50 51.98 -7.58
N ALA A 9 15.15 52.46 -6.51
CA ALA A 9 15.95 51.63 -5.62
C ALA A 9 15.09 50.56 -4.94
N LEU A 10 13.91 50.93 -4.42
CA LEU A 10 12.99 49.99 -3.80
C LEU A 10 12.49 48.93 -4.80
N ALA A 11 12.17 49.30 -6.04
CA ALA A 11 11.79 48.34 -7.07
C ALA A 11 12.92 47.34 -7.35
N ALA A 12 14.16 47.83 -7.44
CA ALA A 12 15.34 47.01 -7.69
C ALA A 12 15.70 46.08 -6.51
N THR A 13 15.43 46.45 -5.26
CA THR A 13 15.77 45.63 -4.07
C THR A 13 14.57 44.98 -3.39
N SER A 14 13.35 45.18 -3.90
CA SER A 14 12.11 44.66 -3.31
C SER A 14 12.13 43.13 -3.17
N PHE A 15 12.82 42.44 -4.07
CA PHE A 15 12.95 40.99 -4.02
C PHE A 15 13.79 40.52 -2.82
N LEU A 16 14.66 41.36 -2.25
CA LEU A 16 15.48 41.06 -1.05
C LEU A 16 14.72 41.23 0.27
N TYR A 17 13.43 41.57 0.22
CA TYR A 17 12.60 41.69 1.42
C TYR A 17 12.46 40.33 2.13
N GLY A 18 12.48 40.33 3.46
CA GLY A 18 12.57 39.10 4.26
C GLY A 18 11.46 38.05 4.02
N ALA A 19 10.31 38.44 3.47
CA ALA A 19 9.27 37.51 3.04
C ALA A 19 9.72 36.59 1.89
N ASN A 20 10.70 37.01 1.10
CA ASN A 20 11.27 36.26 -0.01
C ASN A 20 12.54 35.47 0.37
N ALA A 21 12.99 35.54 1.63
CA ALA A 21 14.18 34.83 2.11
C ALA A 21 14.24 33.35 1.67
N PRO A 22 13.20 32.52 1.85
CA PRO A 22 13.27 31.11 1.43
C PRO A 22 13.42 30.94 -0.08
N PHE A 23 12.87 31.85 -0.88
CA PHE A 23 13.01 31.83 -2.33
C PHE A 23 14.42 32.22 -2.78
N ILE A 24 15.00 33.26 -2.15
CA ILE A 24 16.38 33.68 -2.41
C ILE A 24 17.36 32.57 -2.01
N GLU A 25 17.15 31.92 -0.86
CA GLU A 25 17.93 30.77 -0.39
C GLU A 25 17.85 29.60 -1.38
N GLU A 26 16.67 29.31 -1.92
CA GLU A 26 16.51 28.27 -2.94
C GLU A 26 17.25 28.62 -4.25
N MET A 27 17.13 29.86 -4.73
CA MET A 27 17.83 30.31 -5.94
C MET A 27 19.35 30.28 -5.75
N HIS A 28 19.85 30.68 -4.58
CA HIS A 28 21.26 30.61 -4.23
C HIS A 28 21.77 29.17 -4.13
N ALA A 29 20.98 28.27 -3.54
CA ALA A 29 21.30 26.85 -3.46
C ALA A 29 21.40 26.20 -4.86
N ARG A 30 20.55 26.62 -5.80
CA ARG A 30 20.63 26.19 -7.22
C ARG A 30 21.88 26.74 -7.89
N TYR A 31 22.15 28.04 -7.76
CA TYR A 31 23.35 28.71 -8.30
C TYR A 31 24.66 28.07 -7.80
N SER A 32 24.72 27.75 -6.49
CA SER A 32 25.89 27.12 -5.86
C SER A 32 26.18 25.70 -6.38
N ARG A 33 25.16 24.99 -6.90
CA ARG A 33 25.33 23.67 -7.52
C ARG A 33 25.69 23.77 -9.00
N ASP A 34 24.99 24.66 -9.71
CA ASP A 34 25.23 24.96 -11.12
C ASP A 34 24.88 26.43 -11.40
N PRO A 35 25.87 27.28 -11.73
CA PRO A 35 25.62 28.68 -12.08
C PRO A 35 24.66 28.87 -13.26
N ASN A 36 24.50 27.87 -14.13
CA ASN A 36 23.58 27.90 -15.27
C ASN A 36 22.14 27.50 -14.91
N ALA A 37 21.90 26.99 -13.70
CA ALA A 37 20.56 26.58 -13.24
C ALA A 37 19.68 27.75 -12.78
N VAL A 38 20.21 28.98 -12.81
CA VAL A 38 19.48 30.21 -12.53
C VAL A 38 19.59 31.18 -13.71
N ASP A 39 18.61 32.09 -13.80
CA ASP A 39 18.55 33.13 -14.81
C ASP A 39 19.74 34.09 -14.74
N ALA A 40 20.00 34.79 -15.85
CA ALA A 40 21.16 35.67 -15.98
C ALA A 40 21.22 36.78 -14.91
N ASP A 41 20.06 37.34 -14.54
CA ASP A 41 19.97 38.39 -13.52
C ASP A 41 20.36 37.87 -12.13
N TRP A 42 19.91 36.65 -11.77
CA TRP A 42 20.28 35.98 -10.52
C TRP A 42 21.76 35.60 -10.49
N ARG A 43 22.29 35.13 -11.62
CA ARG A 43 23.71 34.80 -11.76
C ARG A 43 24.59 36.02 -11.52
N ALA A 44 24.27 37.15 -12.15
CA ALA A 44 24.99 38.41 -11.96
C ALA A 44 24.88 38.93 -10.53
N PHE A 45 23.71 38.79 -9.90
CA PHE A 45 23.50 39.14 -8.50
C PHE A 45 24.38 38.31 -7.55
N PHE A 46 24.40 36.98 -7.69
CA PHE A 46 25.20 36.09 -6.84
C PHE A 46 26.71 36.19 -7.11
N GLU A 47 27.13 36.44 -8.35
CA GLU A 47 28.54 36.71 -8.68
C GLU A 47 29.04 38.01 -8.03
N GLY A 48 28.17 39.02 -7.94
CA GLY A 48 28.46 40.30 -7.28
C GLY A 48 28.66 40.21 -5.76
N LEU A 49 28.16 39.16 -5.11
CA LEU A 49 28.23 38.96 -3.65
C LEU A 49 29.62 38.52 -3.16
N LYS A 50 30.53 38.10 -4.05
CA LYS A 50 31.93 37.72 -3.73
C LYS A 50 32.06 36.79 -2.50
N GLU A 51 31.21 35.78 -2.42
CA GLU A 51 31.20 34.87 -1.27
C GLU A 51 32.43 33.95 -1.21
N ALA A 52 32.84 33.59 0.00
CA ALA A 52 33.90 32.63 0.23
C ALA A 52 33.42 31.20 -0.12
N PRO A 53 34.26 30.36 -0.74
CA PRO A 53 33.90 28.99 -1.07
C PRO A 53 33.69 28.18 0.22
N GLY A 54 32.44 27.95 0.61
CA GLY A 54 32.10 27.22 1.85
C GLY A 54 30.61 27.26 2.25
N ILE A 55 29.85 28.27 1.80
CA ILE A 55 28.42 28.44 2.14
C ILE A 55 27.51 27.47 1.36
N ALA A 56 28.01 26.84 0.28
CA ALA A 56 27.30 25.84 -0.52
C ALA A 56 26.83 24.58 0.26
N ALA A 57 27.24 24.42 1.52
CA ALA A 57 26.80 23.34 2.39
C ALA A 57 25.39 23.55 2.97
N GLU A 58 24.87 24.78 3.03
CA GLU A 58 23.60 25.11 3.70
C GLU A 58 22.36 24.66 2.90
N GLY A 59 22.47 24.54 1.58
CA GLY A 59 21.39 24.05 0.70
C GLY A 59 21.29 22.52 0.58
N ARG A 60 22.11 21.77 1.32
CA ARG A 60 21.90 20.33 1.51
C ARG A 60 20.95 20.24 2.70
N GLY A 61 19.74 19.74 2.49
CA GLY A 61 18.74 19.58 3.54
C GLY A 61 19.30 18.91 4.80
N PRO A 62 18.53 18.91 5.90
CA PRO A 62 19.03 18.46 7.20
C PRO A 62 19.79 17.13 7.09
N SER A 63 21.00 17.08 7.64
CA SER A 63 21.86 15.88 7.59
C SER A 63 21.24 14.63 8.21
N TRP A 64 20.17 14.82 8.99
CA TRP A 64 19.35 13.78 9.60
C TRP A 64 18.11 13.41 8.77
N GLN A 65 17.92 13.98 7.58
CA GLN A 65 16.81 13.63 6.70
C GLN A 65 16.95 12.16 6.28
N ARG A 66 16.00 11.36 6.76
CA ARG A 66 15.90 9.95 6.45
C ARG A 66 15.45 9.78 5.00
N ALA A 67 16.28 9.14 4.18
CA ALA A 67 15.97 8.83 2.79
C ALA A 67 14.77 7.87 2.65
N ASP A 68 14.45 7.15 3.73
CA ASP A 68 13.38 6.17 3.84
C ASP A 68 12.09 6.73 4.48
N TRP A 69 11.96 8.07 4.59
CA TRP A 69 10.79 8.72 5.21
C TRP A 69 9.93 9.49 4.19
N PRO A 70 8.59 9.33 4.19
CA PRO A 70 7.83 8.42 5.04
C PRO A 70 8.07 6.95 4.67
N PRO A 71 8.03 6.01 5.63
CA PRO A 71 8.24 4.60 5.35
C PRO A 71 7.17 4.15 4.38
N VAL A 72 7.59 3.68 3.21
CA VAL A 72 6.68 3.07 2.25
C VAL A 72 6.27 1.74 2.88
N MET A 73 5.07 1.71 3.47
CA MET A 73 4.50 0.51 4.07
C MET A 73 4.15 -0.44 2.91
N ASN A 74 5.10 -1.27 2.48
CA ASN A 74 4.96 -2.09 1.28
C ASN A 74 4.70 -3.56 1.66
N GLY A 75 3.48 -3.85 2.09
CA GLY A 75 2.95 -5.21 2.06
C GLY A 75 1.88 -5.29 0.98
N GLU A 76 1.67 -6.45 0.37
CA GLU A 76 0.51 -6.68 -0.51
C GLU A 76 -0.81 -6.29 0.19
N LEU A 77 -0.87 -6.52 1.51
CA LEU A 77 -1.95 -6.07 2.39
C LEU A 77 -2.06 -4.54 2.51
N VAL A 78 -0.95 -3.79 2.42
CA VAL A 78 -0.97 -2.32 2.50
C VAL A 78 -1.36 -1.70 1.16
N SER A 79 -0.89 -2.25 0.04
CA SER A 79 -1.33 -1.84 -1.31
C SER A 79 -2.80 -2.21 -1.59
N ALA A 80 -3.38 -3.14 -0.84
CA ALA A 80 -4.82 -3.41 -0.86
C ALA A 80 -5.63 -2.46 0.06
N LEU A 81 -4.98 -1.73 0.98
CA LEU A 81 -5.62 -0.84 1.96
C LEU A 81 -5.63 0.64 1.53
N ASP A 82 -4.70 1.10 0.70
CA ASP A 82 -4.63 2.48 0.20
C ASP A 82 -5.53 2.76 -1.02
N GLY A 83 -6.20 1.72 -1.55
CA GLY A 83 -7.05 1.82 -2.73
C GLY A 83 -6.28 1.85 -4.05
N ASN A 84 -4.97 1.65 -4.04
CA ASN A 84 -4.13 1.59 -5.24
C ASN A 84 -4.17 0.20 -5.90
N TRP A 85 -5.39 -0.30 -6.14
CA TRP A 85 -5.66 -1.58 -6.81
C TRP A 85 -4.89 -1.77 -8.13
N PRO A 86 -4.67 -0.75 -8.99
CA PRO A 86 -3.90 -0.93 -10.22
C PRO A 86 -2.44 -1.35 -9.98
N ALA A 87 -1.80 -0.86 -8.91
CA ALA A 87 -0.44 -1.24 -8.56
C ALA A 87 -0.38 -2.68 -8.02
N ALA A 88 -1.36 -3.07 -7.20
CA ALA A 88 -1.49 -4.43 -6.70
C ALA A 88 -1.74 -5.43 -7.85
N GLU A 89 -2.64 -5.11 -8.78
CA GLU A 89 -2.89 -5.92 -9.99
C GLU A 89 -1.62 -6.12 -10.83
N ALA A 90 -0.83 -5.07 -11.03
CA ALA A 90 0.42 -5.15 -11.78
C ALA A 90 1.45 -6.05 -11.09
N ALA A 91 1.60 -5.93 -9.76
CA ALA A 91 2.53 -6.74 -8.98
C ALA A 91 2.13 -8.22 -8.96
N ILE A 92 0.85 -8.52 -8.73
CA ILE A 92 0.30 -9.89 -8.78
C ILE A 92 0.47 -10.47 -10.18
N GLY A 93 0.15 -9.71 -11.23
CA GLY A 93 0.32 -10.15 -12.63
C GLY A 93 1.78 -10.50 -12.97
N ALA A 94 2.74 -9.73 -12.47
CA ALA A 94 4.16 -10.02 -12.64
C ALA A 94 4.58 -11.33 -11.95
N LYS A 95 4.11 -11.59 -10.73
CA LYS A 95 4.36 -12.84 -9.99
C LYS A 95 3.75 -14.04 -10.70
N ILE A 96 2.48 -13.93 -11.13
CA ILE A 96 1.78 -14.99 -11.87
C ILE A 96 2.51 -15.29 -13.19
N ARG A 97 2.88 -14.26 -13.97
CA ARG A 97 3.63 -14.43 -15.22
C ARG A 97 4.95 -15.16 -14.98
N LYS A 98 5.68 -14.81 -13.92
CA LYS A 98 6.94 -15.50 -13.53
C LYS A 98 6.68 -16.96 -13.14
N GLY A 99 5.64 -17.22 -12.34
CA GLY A 99 5.25 -18.58 -11.94
C GLY A 99 4.83 -19.46 -13.12
N LEU A 100 4.05 -18.92 -14.05
CA LEU A 100 3.60 -19.61 -15.26
C LEU A 100 4.76 -19.88 -16.23
N ALA A 101 5.69 -18.92 -16.41
CA ALA A 101 6.88 -19.11 -17.26
C ALA A 101 7.78 -20.24 -16.76
N THR A 102 7.82 -20.47 -15.44
CA THR A 102 8.62 -21.54 -14.82
C THR A 102 8.02 -22.93 -15.05
N ARG A 103 6.71 -23.03 -15.31
CA ARG A 103 5.99 -24.31 -15.45
C ARG A 103 5.93 -24.85 -16.88
N GLY A 104 6.54 -24.16 -17.85
CA GLY A 104 6.61 -24.59 -19.25
C GLY A 104 5.25 -24.57 -19.95
N GLY A 105 4.95 -23.47 -20.63
CA GLY A 105 3.74 -23.31 -21.42
C GLY A 105 3.69 -21.91 -22.02
N GLU A 106 3.02 -21.76 -23.17
CA GLU A 106 2.85 -20.44 -23.80
C GLU A 106 1.89 -19.61 -22.94
N VAL A 107 2.44 -18.64 -22.21
CA VAL A 107 1.67 -17.77 -21.32
C VAL A 107 1.04 -16.67 -22.14
N THR A 108 -0.26 -16.77 -22.42
CA THR A 108 -0.99 -15.70 -23.10
C THR A 108 -1.33 -14.57 -22.15
N ASP A 109 -1.27 -13.32 -22.60
CA ASP A 109 -1.61 -12.16 -21.76
C ASP A 109 -3.06 -12.22 -21.24
N GLY A 110 -3.99 -12.80 -22.01
CA GLY A 110 -5.36 -13.02 -21.57
C GLY A 110 -5.49 -13.98 -20.38
N GLN A 111 -4.66 -15.02 -20.32
CA GLN A 111 -4.61 -15.93 -19.18
C GLN A 111 -4.05 -15.23 -17.94
N VAL A 112 -3.00 -14.42 -18.09
CA VAL A 112 -2.41 -13.65 -16.98
C VAL A 112 -3.42 -12.68 -16.43
N GLN A 113 -4.11 -11.90 -17.27
CA GLN A 113 -5.13 -10.95 -16.82
C GLN A 113 -6.29 -11.64 -16.08
N ARG A 114 -6.76 -12.79 -16.58
CA ARG A 114 -7.81 -13.56 -15.90
C ARG A 114 -7.34 -14.04 -14.54
N ALA A 115 -6.15 -14.64 -14.48
CA ALA A 115 -5.57 -15.15 -13.24
C ALA A 115 -5.34 -14.02 -12.20
N THR A 116 -4.87 -12.85 -12.64
CA THR A 116 -4.73 -11.67 -11.78
C THR A 116 -6.09 -11.24 -11.21
N ARG A 117 -7.12 -11.13 -12.05
CA ARG A 117 -8.48 -10.74 -11.60
C ARG A 117 -9.06 -11.75 -10.61
N ASP A 118 -8.90 -13.04 -10.88
CA ASP A 118 -9.33 -14.10 -9.97
C ASP A 118 -8.61 -13.99 -8.62
N SER A 119 -7.31 -13.71 -8.63
CA SER A 119 -6.50 -13.55 -7.41
C SER A 119 -6.97 -12.35 -6.58
N VAL A 120 -7.20 -11.20 -7.22
CA VAL A 120 -7.71 -10.00 -6.54
C VAL A 120 -9.09 -10.26 -5.92
N ARG A 121 -10.01 -10.89 -6.66
CA ARG A 121 -11.35 -11.25 -6.16
C ARG A 121 -11.26 -12.22 -4.98
N ALA A 122 -10.36 -13.19 -5.03
CA ALA A 122 -10.13 -14.12 -3.92
C ALA A 122 -9.60 -13.40 -2.68
N ILE A 123 -8.64 -12.48 -2.83
CA ILE A 123 -8.10 -11.68 -1.73
C ILE A 123 -9.18 -10.75 -1.13
N MET A 124 -10.04 -10.16 -1.97
CA MET A 124 -11.19 -9.36 -1.51
C MET A 124 -12.16 -10.20 -0.67
N MET A 125 -12.49 -11.42 -1.13
CA MET A 125 -13.33 -12.35 -0.39
C MET A 125 -12.70 -12.73 0.96
N ILE A 126 -11.42 -13.11 0.99
CA ILE A 126 -10.68 -13.43 2.22
C ILE A 126 -10.74 -12.25 3.20
N ARG A 127 -10.57 -11.02 2.71
CA ARG A 127 -10.66 -9.80 3.53
C ARG A 127 -12.05 -9.62 4.13
N ALA A 128 -13.12 -9.89 3.38
CA ALA A 128 -14.48 -9.78 3.91
C ALA A 128 -14.71 -10.73 5.09
N TYR A 129 -14.24 -11.97 5.02
CA TYR A 129 -14.26 -12.91 6.14
C TYR A 129 -13.47 -12.39 7.35
N ARG A 130 -12.27 -11.83 7.16
CA ARG A 130 -11.49 -11.21 8.26
C ARG A 130 -12.21 -10.04 8.93
N MET A 131 -12.90 -9.23 8.13
CA MET A 131 -13.57 -8.01 8.60
C MET A 131 -14.92 -8.28 9.24
N ARG A 132 -15.68 -9.26 8.74
CA ARG A 132 -17.11 -9.43 9.06
C ARG A 132 -17.52 -10.87 9.37
N GLY A 133 -16.63 -11.85 9.20
CA GLY A 133 -16.94 -13.25 9.47
C GLY A 133 -17.46 -13.49 10.88
N HIS A 134 -17.01 -12.70 11.86
CA HIS A 134 -17.49 -12.76 13.24
C HIS A 134 -18.99 -12.42 13.40
N PHE A 135 -19.61 -11.68 12.47
CA PHE A 135 -21.06 -11.49 12.45
C PHE A 135 -21.83 -12.76 12.05
N HIS A 136 -21.17 -13.68 11.35
CA HIS A 136 -21.72 -14.96 10.90
C HIS A 136 -21.23 -16.14 11.73
N ALA A 137 -20.54 -15.88 12.84
CA ALA A 137 -20.12 -16.91 13.77
C ALA A 137 -21.32 -17.46 14.56
N ASN A 138 -21.32 -18.78 14.81
CA ASN A 138 -22.33 -19.45 15.60
C ASN A 138 -22.06 -19.27 17.11
N LEU A 139 -22.38 -18.09 17.63
CA LEU A 139 -22.11 -17.71 19.01
C LEU A 139 -23.28 -17.95 19.97
N ASP A 140 -24.49 -18.17 19.44
CA ASP A 140 -25.70 -18.36 20.23
C ASP A 140 -25.98 -19.86 20.45
N PRO A 141 -25.70 -20.41 21.64
CA PRO A 141 -25.92 -21.84 21.91
C PRO A 141 -27.41 -22.21 21.97
N LEU A 142 -28.30 -21.22 22.15
CA LEU A 142 -29.74 -21.43 22.25
C LEU A 142 -30.47 -21.27 20.92
N ASN A 143 -29.78 -20.78 19.87
CA ASN A 143 -30.34 -20.49 18.55
C ASN A 143 -31.62 -19.62 18.62
N LEU A 144 -31.61 -18.61 19.48
CA LEU A 144 -32.67 -17.61 19.60
C LEU A 144 -32.61 -16.59 18.46
N GLU A 145 -31.39 -16.27 18.01
CA GLU A 145 -31.20 -15.38 16.88
C GLU A 145 -31.49 -16.08 15.54
N PRO A 146 -32.20 -15.42 14.60
CA PRO A 146 -32.36 -15.94 13.26
C PRO A 146 -31.01 -16.00 12.55
N VAL A 147 -30.84 -17.01 11.69
CA VAL A 147 -29.66 -17.12 10.83
C VAL A 147 -29.52 -15.84 10.01
N ARG A 148 -28.36 -15.19 10.14
CA ARG A 148 -28.06 -13.94 9.42
C ARG A 148 -27.73 -14.24 7.97
N ASP A 149 -28.13 -13.30 7.12
CA ASP A 149 -27.91 -13.40 5.69
C ASP A 149 -26.43 -13.23 5.31
N GLU A 150 -25.83 -14.21 4.65
CA GLU A 150 -24.39 -14.30 4.33
C GLU A 150 -24.00 -13.64 2.98
N HIS A 151 -24.86 -12.84 2.35
CA HIS A 151 -24.59 -12.27 1.01
C HIS A 151 -23.20 -11.59 0.87
N GLU A 152 -22.69 -10.95 1.93
CA GLU A 152 -21.38 -10.29 1.89
C GLU A 152 -20.19 -11.27 1.87
N LEU A 153 -20.40 -12.52 2.29
CA LEU A 153 -19.40 -13.57 2.33
C LEU A 153 -19.55 -14.57 1.17
N ASP A 154 -20.67 -14.53 0.45
CA ASP A 154 -20.93 -15.38 -0.70
C ASP A 154 -19.89 -15.13 -1.81
N PRO A 155 -19.18 -16.18 -2.31
CA PRO A 155 -18.31 -16.09 -3.49
C PRO A 155 -18.97 -15.44 -4.71
N ALA A 156 -20.29 -15.59 -4.88
CA ALA A 156 -21.04 -14.98 -5.97
C ALA A 156 -20.92 -13.45 -5.98
N SER A 157 -20.88 -12.81 -4.81
CA SER A 157 -20.70 -11.36 -4.64
C SER A 157 -19.34 -10.87 -5.13
N TYR A 158 -18.35 -11.76 -5.22
CA TYR A 158 -17.00 -11.48 -5.75
C TYR A 158 -16.85 -11.93 -7.22
N GLY A 159 -17.93 -12.40 -7.85
CA GLY A 159 -17.96 -12.79 -9.24
C GLY A 159 -17.41 -14.19 -9.52
N PHE A 160 -17.45 -15.08 -8.51
CA PHE A 160 -17.20 -16.50 -8.69
C PHE A 160 -18.50 -17.28 -8.88
N THR A 161 -18.49 -18.22 -9.82
CA THR A 161 -19.60 -19.14 -10.08
C THR A 161 -19.20 -20.56 -9.71
N GLU A 162 -20.16 -21.49 -9.65
CA GLU A 162 -19.88 -22.91 -9.36
C GLU A 162 -18.86 -23.53 -10.34
N ALA A 163 -18.87 -23.08 -11.61
CA ALA A 163 -17.91 -23.53 -12.62
C ALA A 163 -16.45 -23.17 -12.25
N ASP A 164 -16.26 -22.19 -11.37
CA ASP A 164 -14.94 -21.72 -10.96
C ASP A 164 -14.37 -22.47 -9.76
N TYR A 165 -15.17 -23.28 -9.07
CA TYR A 165 -14.78 -23.89 -7.79
C TYR A 165 -13.65 -24.91 -7.93
N GLY A 166 -13.50 -25.52 -9.11
CA GLY A 166 -12.39 -26.45 -9.39
C GLY A 166 -11.07 -25.75 -9.75
N ARG A 167 -11.06 -24.43 -9.95
CA ARG A 167 -9.88 -23.69 -10.42
C ARG A 167 -8.93 -23.40 -9.26
N LYS A 168 -7.63 -23.63 -9.48
CA LYS A 168 -6.56 -23.21 -8.56
C LYS A 168 -6.25 -21.73 -8.80
N ILE A 169 -6.53 -20.90 -7.81
CA ILE A 169 -6.31 -19.44 -7.83
C ILE A 169 -5.04 -19.14 -7.04
N TYR A 170 -4.19 -18.25 -7.56
CA TYR A 170 -3.00 -17.78 -6.86
C TYR A 170 -3.41 -16.82 -5.74
N ILE A 171 -2.91 -17.02 -4.53
CA ILE A 171 -3.22 -16.15 -3.38
C ILE A 171 -1.98 -15.74 -2.58
N ASP A 172 -0.77 -15.83 -3.17
CA ASP A 172 0.48 -15.29 -2.60
C ASP A 172 0.77 -15.73 -1.15
N HIS A 173 0.53 -17.02 -0.82
CA HIS A 173 0.69 -17.57 0.53
C HIS A 173 -0.26 -17.02 1.60
N VAL A 174 -1.28 -16.26 1.21
CA VAL A 174 -2.41 -15.95 2.09
C VAL A 174 -3.09 -17.25 2.51
N LEU A 175 -3.53 -17.34 3.77
CA LEU A 175 -4.00 -18.60 4.40
C LEU A 175 -2.94 -19.72 4.41
N GLY A 176 -1.65 -19.42 4.20
CA GLY A 176 -0.57 -20.41 4.14
C GLY A 176 -0.53 -21.24 2.85
N LEU A 177 -1.26 -20.83 1.81
CA LEU A 177 -1.35 -21.56 0.53
C LEU A 177 -0.89 -20.67 -0.62
N GLU A 178 0.01 -21.16 -1.49
CA GLU A 178 0.40 -20.42 -2.69
C GLU A 178 -0.76 -20.37 -3.70
N PHE A 179 -1.44 -21.50 -3.87
CA PHE A 179 -2.62 -21.65 -4.69
C PHE A 179 -3.72 -22.37 -3.91
N ALA A 180 -4.96 -21.91 -4.04
CA ALA A 180 -6.12 -22.51 -3.41
C ALA A 180 -7.34 -22.55 -4.34
N THR A 181 -8.22 -23.53 -4.14
CA THR A 181 -9.56 -23.54 -4.73
C THR A 181 -10.54 -22.79 -3.85
N ILE A 182 -11.69 -22.39 -4.40
CA ILE A 182 -12.74 -21.71 -3.61
C ILE A 182 -13.20 -22.57 -2.43
N PRO A 183 -13.48 -23.89 -2.58
CA PRO A 183 -13.81 -24.74 -1.45
C PRO A 183 -12.71 -24.82 -0.38
N GLU A 184 -11.44 -24.88 -0.78
CA GLU A 184 -10.31 -24.87 0.17
C GLU A 184 -10.26 -23.57 0.97
N MET A 185 -10.39 -22.42 0.29
CA MET A 185 -10.43 -21.10 0.94
C MET A 185 -11.63 -21.00 1.89
N LEU A 186 -12.84 -21.33 1.43
CA LEU A 186 -14.05 -21.28 2.25
C LEU A 186 -13.96 -22.20 3.47
N GLY A 187 -13.38 -23.39 3.32
CA GLY A 187 -13.16 -24.32 4.42
C GLY A 187 -12.31 -23.71 5.53
N ILE A 188 -11.20 -23.05 5.17
CA ILE A 188 -10.34 -22.34 6.14
C ILE A 188 -11.08 -21.15 6.73
N LEU A 189 -11.70 -20.30 5.90
CA LEU A 189 -12.32 -19.05 6.33
C LEU A 189 -13.53 -19.28 7.24
N ARG A 190 -14.44 -20.19 6.87
CA ARG A 190 -15.63 -20.52 7.69
C ARG A 190 -15.23 -21.15 9.01
N ARG A 191 -14.25 -22.06 9.00
CA ARG A 191 -13.71 -22.67 10.24
C ARG A 191 -13.09 -21.63 11.17
N THR A 192 -12.40 -20.64 10.62
CA THR A 192 -11.63 -19.66 11.40
C THR A 192 -12.47 -18.50 11.91
N TYR A 193 -13.40 -17.99 11.08
CA TYR A 193 -14.14 -16.75 11.37
C TYR A 193 -15.63 -16.93 11.63
N CYS A 194 -16.23 -18.04 11.18
CA CYS A 194 -17.68 -18.25 11.21
C CYS A 194 -18.09 -19.51 11.99
N SER A 195 -17.17 -20.11 12.76
CA SER A 195 -17.46 -21.27 13.59
C SER A 195 -18.05 -20.83 14.93
N THR A 196 -17.83 -21.60 16.00
CA THR A 196 -18.24 -21.25 17.38
C THR A 196 -17.35 -20.19 18.03
N LEU A 197 -16.47 -19.56 17.25
CA LEU A 197 -15.56 -18.50 17.65
C LEU A 197 -15.66 -17.37 16.61
N GLY A 198 -15.92 -16.15 17.07
CA GLY A 198 -15.90 -14.94 16.26
C GLY A 198 -14.63 -14.14 16.55
N VAL A 199 -13.73 -14.05 15.57
CA VAL A 199 -12.47 -13.30 15.72
C VAL A 199 -12.61 -11.91 15.11
N ALA A 200 -12.48 -10.87 15.94
CA ALA A 200 -12.49 -9.48 15.52
C ALA A 200 -11.15 -8.81 15.84
N PHE A 201 -10.30 -8.64 14.82
CA PHE A 201 -8.95 -8.10 15.00
C PHE A 201 -8.58 -7.00 14.00
N MET A 202 -9.35 -6.84 12.92
CA MET A 202 -9.00 -5.93 11.84
C MET A 202 -9.02 -4.44 12.23
N HIS A 203 -9.63 -4.09 13.37
CA HIS A 203 -9.63 -2.75 13.93
C HIS A 203 -8.29 -2.35 14.59
N ILE A 204 -7.37 -3.31 14.81
CA ILE A 204 -6.04 -3.04 15.37
C ILE A 204 -5.23 -2.18 14.40
N SER A 205 -4.64 -1.07 14.84
CA SER A 205 -3.87 -0.20 13.94
C SER A 205 -2.52 -0.81 13.55
N ASP A 206 -1.86 -1.53 14.47
CA ASP A 206 -0.54 -2.12 14.26
C ASP A 206 -0.58 -3.28 13.23
N PRO A 207 0.12 -3.14 12.08
CA PRO A 207 0.21 -4.21 11.09
C PRO A 207 0.91 -5.47 11.60
N ALA A 208 1.91 -5.33 12.49
CA ALA A 208 2.64 -6.49 13.02
C ALA A 208 1.73 -7.34 13.90
N ALA A 209 0.95 -6.72 14.80
CA ALA A 209 -0.06 -7.42 15.59
C ALA A 209 -1.12 -8.11 14.72
N LYS A 210 -1.61 -7.46 13.66
CA LYS A 210 -2.55 -8.09 12.70
C LYS A 210 -1.95 -9.33 12.05
N ALA A 211 -0.74 -9.21 11.51
CA ALA A 211 -0.04 -10.30 10.84
C ALA A 211 0.20 -11.48 11.80
N TRP A 212 0.60 -11.19 13.05
CA TRP A 212 0.81 -12.19 14.10
C TRP A 212 -0.46 -12.99 14.43
N ILE A 213 -1.62 -12.32 14.45
CA ILE A 213 -2.92 -12.99 14.66
C ILE A 213 -3.24 -13.87 13.44
N GLN A 214 -3.13 -13.32 12.23
CA GLN A 214 -3.41 -14.04 10.98
C GLN A 214 -2.58 -15.33 10.88
N GLU A 215 -1.27 -15.26 11.13
CA GLU A 215 -0.36 -16.42 11.08
C GLU A 215 -0.75 -17.55 12.05
N ARG A 216 -1.38 -17.21 13.19
CA ARG A 216 -1.77 -18.19 14.21
C ARG A 216 -3.08 -18.89 13.93
N ILE A 217 -4.05 -18.16 13.39
CA ILE A 217 -5.42 -18.66 13.23
C ILE A 217 -5.72 -19.14 11.81
N GLU A 218 -5.00 -18.60 10.82
CA GLU A 218 -5.18 -18.94 9.41
C GLU A 218 -4.15 -19.99 8.97
N GLY A 219 -4.63 -21.05 8.32
CA GLY A 219 -3.77 -22.08 7.76
C GLY A 219 -4.48 -23.43 7.66
N PRO A 220 -4.08 -24.33 6.75
CA PRO A 220 -4.72 -25.63 6.61
C PRO A 220 -4.64 -26.47 7.91
N ASP A 221 -3.52 -26.35 8.62
CA ASP A 221 -3.14 -27.06 9.85
C ASP A 221 -3.55 -26.35 11.15
N LYS A 222 -4.18 -25.18 11.08
CA LYS A 222 -4.55 -24.38 12.26
C LYS A 222 -5.90 -24.75 12.88
N CYS A 223 -6.35 -25.99 12.69
CA CYS A 223 -7.51 -26.49 13.43
C CYS A 223 -7.14 -26.66 14.90
N ILE A 224 -8.07 -26.26 15.79
CA ILE A 224 -7.88 -26.47 17.22
C ILE A 224 -8.08 -27.96 17.49
N ALA A 225 -7.01 -28.63 17.90
CA ALA A 225 -7.02 -30.02 18.34
C ALA A 225 -6.42 -30.09 19.74
N PHE A 226 -7.12 -30.75 20.65
CA PHE A 226 -6.65 -31.01 22.01
C PHE A 226 -6.26 -32.47 22.14
N THR A 227 -5.30 -32.73 23.02
CA THR A 227 -5.06 -34.09 23.52
C THR A 227 -6.29 -34.59 24.28
N PRO A 228 -6.51 -35.91 24.37
CA PRO A 228 -7.58 -36.47 25.17
C PRO A 228 -7.52 -36.10 26.68
N GLU A 229 -6.31 -35.88 27.19
CA GLU A 229 -6.00 -35.48 28.57
C GLU A 229 -6.01 -33.96 28.75
#